data_AF-A0A2W2H7B5-F1
#
_entry.id   AF-A0A2W2H7B5-F1
#
_cell.length_a   1.000
_cell.length_b   1.000
_cell.length_c   1.000
_cell.angle_alpha   90.00
_cell.angle_beta   90.00
_cell.angle_gamma   90.00
#
_symmetry.space_group_name_H-M   'P 1'
#
loop_
_entity.id
_entity.type
_entity.pdbx_description
1 polymer ?
#
loop_
_entity_poly.entity_id
_entity_poly.type
_entity_poly.pdbx_seq_one_letter_code
_entity_poly.pdbx_strand_id
1 'polypeptide(L)'
;MPSVAELVESEVARVSQAVRARGVELEQEGAVQLVRYAPLVVTAEVDDAAARVELTIVEGSLCWFCTCAEGRSGAFCGHCAATALVACQRKGSLARSGQSPSP
;
A
#
# COMPACT_ATOMS: atom_id res chain seq x y z
N MET A 1 17.28 0.23 -7.39
CA MET A 1 16.49 -0.60 -6.46
C MET A 1 15.03 -0.28 -6.70
N PRO A 2 14.14 -1.30 -6.77
CA PRO A 2 12.71 -1.04 -6.83
C PRO A 2 12.25 -0.35 -5.54
N SER A 3 11.25 0.51 -5.67
CA SER A 3 10.55 1.16 -4.55
C SER A 3 9.38 0.30 -4.06
N VAL A 4 8.88 0.58 -2.84
CA VAL A 4 7.70 -0.10 -2.29
C VAL A 4 6.54 -0.01 -3.27
N ALA A 5 6.31 1.18 -3.86
CA ALA A 5 5.25 1.40 -4.84
C ALA A 5 5.36 0.54 -6.10
N GLU A 6 6.56 0.08 -6.49
CA GLU A 6 6.74 -0.83 -7.64
C GLU A 6 6.48 -2.28 -7.27
N LEU A 7 6.91 -2.71 -6.08
CA LEU A 7 6.73 -4.09 -5.65
C LEU A 7 5.29 -4.38 -5.22
N VAL A 8 4.61 -3.41 -4.60
CA VAL A 8 3.24 -3.60 -4.13
C VAL A 8 2.24 -3.76 -5.27
N GLU A 9 2.50 -3.18 -6.45
CA GLU A 9 1.64 -3.38 -7.63
C GLU A 9 1.64 -4.86 -8.07
N SER A 10 2.81 -5.51 -8.05
CA SER A 10 2.91 -6.94 -8.35
C SER A 10 2.19 -7.80 -7.31
N GLU A 11 2.31 -7.47 -6.03
CA GLU A 11 1.66 -8.25 -4.96
C GLU A 11 0.14 -8.09 -4.96
N VAL A 12 -0.38 -6.88 -5.19
CA VAL A 12 -1.83 -6.65 -5.32
C VAL A 12 -2.43 -7.41 -6.52
N ALA A 13 -1.65 -7.63 -7.58
CA ALA A 13 -2.09 -8.44 -8.72
C ALA A 13 -2.13 -9.95 -8.41
N ARG A 14 -1.41 -10.43 -7.39
CA ARG A 14 -1.29 -11.85 -7.03
C ARG A 14 -2.28 -12.32 -5.97
N VAL A 15 -2.79 -11.41 -5.13
CA VAL A 15 -3.76 -11.76 -4.08
C VAL A 15 -5.11 -12.20 -4.66
N SER A 16 -5.92 -12.86 -3.83
CA SER A 16 -7.26 -13.29 -4.24
C SER A 16 -8.15 -12.10 -4.59
N GLN A 17 -9.17 -12.36 -5.43
CA GLN A 17 -10.14 -11.35 -5.83
C GLN A 17 -10.85 -10.70 -4.62
N ALA A 18 -11.12 -11.47 -3.56
CA ALA A 18 -11.74 -10.97 -2.35
C ALA A 18 -10.83 -9.98 -1.59
N VAL A 19 -9.55 -10.31 -1.43
CA VAL A 19 -8.56 -9.41 -0.80
C VAL A 19 -8.41 -8.13 -1.62
N ARG A 20 -8.33 -8.26 -2.94
CA ARG A 20 -8.23 -7.11 -3.85
C ARG A 20 -9.46 -6.22 -3.76
N ALA A 21 -10.67 -6.80 -3.79
CA ALA A 21 -11.93 -6.07 -3.66
C ALA A 21 -11.99 -5.31 -2.33
N ARG A 22 -11.66 -5.97 -1.22
CA ARG A 22 -11.63 -5.32 0.10
C ARG A 22 -10.62 -4.17 0.16
N GLY A 23 -9.46 -4.33 -0.46
CA GLY A 23 -8.46 -3.26 -0.57
C GLY A 23 -8.97 -2.05 -1.34
N VAL A 24 -9.69 -2.27 -2.44
CA VAL A 24 -10.32 -1.21 -3.25
C VAL A 24 -11.41 -0.49 -2.47
N GLU A 25 -12.28 -1.22 -1.75
CA GLU A 25 -13.32 -0.63 -0.90
C GLU A 25 -12.73 0.34 0.13
N LEU A 26 -11.75 -0.12 0.91
CA LEU A 26 -11.08 0.68 1.94
C LEU A 26 -10.37 1.92 1.36
N GLU A 27 -9.78 1.79 0.18
CA GLU A 27 -9.15 2.91 -0.51
C GLU A 27 -10.19 3.95 -0.96
N GLN A 28 -11.30 3.50 -1.57
CA GLN A 28 -12.38 4.38 -2.02
C GLN A 28 -13.12 5.06 -0.87
N GLU A 29 -13.22 4.40 0.28
CA GLU A 29 -13.74 4.97 1.52
C GLU A 29 -12.82 6.05 2.13
N GLY A 30 -11.59 6.17 1.63
CA GLY A 30 -10.59 7.07 2.22
C GLY A 30 -10.11 6.61 3.60
N ALA A 31 -10.29 5.32 3.93
CA ALA A 31 -9.99 4.77 5.25
C ALA A 31 -8.49 4.65 5.54
N VAL A 32 -7.62 4.92 4.55
CA VAL A 32 -6.16 4.74 4.66
C VAL A 32 -5.46 6.08 4.86
N GLN A 33 -4.81 6.24 6.01
CA GLN A 33 -3.94 7.37 6.31
C GLN A 33 -2.48 6.95 6.26
N LEU A 34 -1.72 7.46 5.28
CA LEU A 34 -0.28 7.23 5.20
C LEU A 34 0.47 8.03 6.28
N VAL A 35 0.90 7.35 7.34
CA VAL A 35 1.73 7.92 8.42
C VAL A 35 3.17 8.16 7.97
N ARG A 36 3.72 7.25 7.14
CA ARG A 36 5.06 7.37 6.56
C ARG A 36 5.04 6.93 5.11
N TYR A 37 5.68 7.72 4.25
CA TYR A 37 5.86 7.37 2.84
C TYR A 37 7.30 7.66 2.41
N ALA A 38 8.07 6.61 2.16
CA ALA A 38 9.44 6.67 1.70
C ALA A 38 9.70 5.53 0.68
N PRO A 39 10.77 5.61 -0.14
CA PRO A 39 11.01 4.61 -1.18
C PRO A 39 11.11 3.17 -0.70
N LEU A 40 11.63 2.94 0.52
CA LEU A 40 11.87 1.62 1.09
C LEU A 40 10.85 1.21 2.15
N VAL A 41 9.95 2.11 2.55
CA VAL A 41 9.02 1.87 3.65
C VAL A 41 7.80 2.78 3.55
N VAL A 42 6.63 2.17 3.68
CA VAL A 42 5.34 2.83 3.79
C VAL A 42 4.67 2.33 5.07
N THR A 43 4.22 3.25 5.91
CA THR A 43 3.44 2.94 7.10
C THR A 43 2.11 3.65 6.99
N ALA A 44 1.02 2.95 7.29
CA ALA A 44 -0.33 3.49 7.25
C ALA A 44 -1.14 3.05 8.46
N GLU A 45 -2.10 3.88 8.81
CA GLU A 45 -3.22 3.54 9.69
C GLU A 45 -4.45 3.39 8.81
N VAL A 46 -5.25 2.36 9.09
CA VAL A 46 -6.49 2.07 8.37
C VAL A 46 -7.64 2.10 9.36
N ASP A 47 -8.66 2.91 9.06
CA ASP A 47 -9.88 3.12 9.85
C ASP A 47 -10.84 1.91 9.80
N ASP A 48 -10.27 0.71 9.77
CA ASP A 48 -10.97 -0.56 9.94
C ASP A 48 -10.35 -1.26 11.15
N ALA A 49 -11.03 -1.12 12.29
CA ALA A 49 -10.53 -1.54 13.61
C ALA A 49 -9.17 -0.94 14.00
N ALA A 50 -8.81 0.25 13.47
CA ALA A 50 -7.54 0.94 13.70
C ALA A 50 -6.32 0.03 13.40
N ALA A 51 -6.37 -0.66 12.26
CA ALA A 51 -5.28 -1.51 11.81
C ALA A 51 -4.06 -0.66 11.39
N ARG A 52 -2.88 -1.04 11.85
CA ARG A 52 -1.61 -0.44 11.42
C ARG A 52 -0.93 -1.36 10.43
N VAL A 53 -0.57 -0.81 9.28
CA VAL A 53 0.10 -1.49 8.18
C VAL A 53 1.51 -0.95 8.01
N GLU A 54 2.46 -1.86 7.78
CA GLU A 54 3.82 -1.54 7.36
C GLU A 54 4.19 -2.36 6.14
N LEU A 55 4.63 -1.68 5.08
CA LEU A 55 5.14 -2.25 3.84
C LEU A 55 6.60 -1.81 3.72
N THR A 56 7.54 -2.75 3.72
CA THR A 56 8.98 -2.46 3.77
C THR A 56 9.71 -3.31 2.73
N ILE A 57 10.80 -2.79 2.17
CA ILE A 57 11.70 -3.58 1.33
C ILE A 57 12.85 -4.11 2.19
N VAL A 58 12.98 -5.44 2.25
CA VAL A 58 14.08 -6.13 2.92
C VAL A 58 14.78 -7.00 1.89
N GLU A 59 16.09 -6.79 1.72
CA GLU A 59 16.92 -7.53 0.75
C GLU A 59 16.35 -7.57 -0.68
N GLY A 60 15.63 -6.50 -1.08
CA GLY A 60 15.03 -6.37 -2.41
C GLY A 60 13.65 -7.01 -2.57
N SER A 61 13.12 -7.63 -1.52
CA SER A 61 11.78 -8.23 -1.50
C SER A 61 10.81 -7.37 -0.68
N LEU A 62 9.54 -7.36 -1.06
CA LEU A 62 8.49 -6.70 -0.28
C LEU A 62 8.15 -7.57 0.93
N CYS A 63 8.30 -7.00 2.11
CA CYS A 63 7.77 -7.53 3.35
C CYS A 63 6.57 -6.67 3.79
N TRP A 64 5.61 -7.31 4.43
CA TRP A 64 4.42 -6.64 4.95
C TRP A 64 4.14 -7.09 6.37
N PHE A 65 3.53 -6.19 7.11
CA PHE A 65 2.96 -6.47 8.41
C PHE A 65 1.66 -5.68 8.53
N CYS A 66 0.63 -6.30 9.11
CA CYS A 66 -0.58 -5.61 9.51
C CYS A 66 -1.00 -6.09 10.89
N THR A 67 -1.50 -5.18 11.73
CA THR A 67 -1.97 -5.54 13.07
C THR A 67 -3.31 -6.26 13.07
N CYS A 68 -4.01 -6.44 11.94
CA CYS A 68 -5.25 -7.22 11.88
C CYS A 68 -4.99 -8.73 12.07
N ALA A 69 -6.04 -9.54 12.25
CA ALA A 69 -5.90 -10.98 12.50
C ALA A 69 -5.18 -11.71 11.35
N GLU A 70 -5.54 -11.41 10.10
CA GLU A 70 -4.91 -11.99 8.90
C GLU A 70 -3.46 -11.51 8.72
N GLY A 71 -3.21 -10.22 8.96
CA GLY A 71 -1.86 -9.65 8.91
C GLY A 71 -0.92 -10.28 9.94
N ARG A 72 -1.42 -10.50 11.15
CA ARG A 72 -0.66 -11.17 12.22
C ARG A 72 -0.38 -12.64 11.95
N SER A 73 -1.17 -13.31 11.10
CA SER A 73 -0.86 -14.67 10.61
C SER A 73 0.09 -14.67 9.41
N GLY A 74 0.54 -13.50 8.94
CA GLY A 74 1.46 -13.32 7.82
C GLY A 74 0.79 -13.15 6.46
N ALA A 75 -0.55 -13.14 6.39
CA ALA A 75 -1.25 -12.97 5.14
C ALA A 75 -1.20 -11.52 4.63
N PHE A 76 -1.13 -11.36 3.31
CA PHE A 76 -1.34 -10.06 2.67
C PHE A 76 -2.84 -9.76 2.68
N CYS A 77 -3.30 -9.07 3.72
CA CYS A 77 -4.72 -8.80 3.97
C CYS A 77 -5.28 -7.62 3.15
N GLY A 78 -6.59 -7.38 3.27
CA GLY A 78 -7.26 -6.24 2.64
C GLY A 78 -6.67 -4.88 3.03
N HIS A 79 -6.20 -4.70 4.28
CA HIS A 79 -5.54 -3.46 4.72
C HIS A 79 -4.19 -3.24 4.03
N CYS A 80 -3.41 -4.33 3.83
CA CYS A 80 -2.16 -4.27 3.06
C CYS A 80 -2.44 -3.87 1.61
N ALA A 81 -3.49 -4.45 1.00
CA ALA A 81 -3.91 -4.11 -0.36
C ALA A 81 -4.37 -2.65 -0.48
N ALA A 82 -5.18 -2.15 0.45
CA ALA A 82 -5.61 -0.75 0.47
C ALA A 82 -4.41 0.20 0.59
N THR A 83 -3.49 -0.08 1.51
CA THR A 83 -2.27 0.71 1.70
C THR A 83 -1.39 0.71 0.45
N ALA A 84 -1.25 -0.44 -0.21
CA ALA A 84 -0.52 -0.58 -1.46
C ALA A 84 -1.13 0.27 -2.59
N LEU A 85 -2.46 0.24 -2.75
CA LEU A 85 -3.16 1.02 -3.76
C LEU A 85 -2.94 2.53 -3.56
N VAL A 86 -3.09 3.03 -2.33
CA VAL A 86 -2.83 4.44 -2.00
C VAL A 86 -1.36 4.82 -2.25
N ALA A 87 -0.42 3.93 -1.93
CA ALA A 87 1.00 4.16 -2.19
C ALA A 87 1.31 4.29 -3.70
N CYS A 88 0.66 3.48 -4.54
CA CYS A 88 0.78 3.56 -6.01
C CYS A 88 0.21 4.87 -6.56
N GLN A 89 -0.98 5.27 -6.11
CA GLN A 89 -1.60 6.52 -6.54
C GLN A 89 -0.74 7.74 -6.17
N ARG A 90 -0.15 7.74 -4.97
CA ARG A 90 0.72 8.84 -4.52
C ARG A 90 1.99 8.95 -5.37
N LYS A 91 2.58 7.82 -5.81
CA LYS A 91 3.69 7.82 -6.79
C LYS A 91 3.25 8.46 -8.11
N GLY A 92 2.08 8.07 -8.62
CA GLY A 92 1.51 8.63 -9.86
C GLY A 92 1.26 10.13 -9.79
N SER A 93 0.77 10.63 -8.66
CA SER A 93 0.56 12.06 -8.42
C SER A 93 1.88 12.84 -8.37
N LEU A 94 2.91 12.32 -7.69
CA LEU A 94 4.24 12.95 -7.68
C LEU A 94 4.89 12.98 -9.07
N ALA A 95 4.73 11.90 -9.85
CA ALA A 95 5.23 11.86 -11.23
C ALA A 95 4.54 12.90 -12.13
N ARG A 96 3.23 13.13 -11.94
CA ARG A 96 2.46 14.13 -12.70
C ARG A 96 2.74 15.57 -12.28
N SER A 97 2.96 15.83 -10.99
CA SER A 97 3.30 17.17 -10.49
C SER A 97 4.70 17.65 -10.91
N GLY A 98 5.57 16.76 -11.39
CA GLY A 98 6.88 17.11 -11.97
C GLY A 98 6.84 17.54 -13.45
N GLN A 99 5.68 17.50 -14.11
CA GLN A 99 5.53 17.86 -15.52
C GLN A 99 4.90 19.25 -15.62
N SER A 100 5.74 20.29 -15.55
CA SER A 100 5.32 21.65 -15.93
C SER A 100 5.13 21.71 -17.46
N PRO A 101 4.00 22.21 -17.99
CA PRO A 101 3.94 22.59 -19.39
C PRO A 101 4.80 23.86 -19.57
N SER A 102 5.93 23.72 -20.28
CA SER A 102 6.65 24.86 -20.83
C SER A 102 5.87 25.44 -22.03
N PRO A 103 5.94 26.77 -22.26
CA PRO A 103 5.04 27.51 -23.16
C PRO A 103 5.15 27.14 -24.64
#